data_AF-A0AAC9CZK5-F1
#
_entry.id   AF-A0AAC9CZK5-F1
#
_cell.length_a   1.000
_cell.length_b   1.000
_cell.length_c   1.000
_cell.angle_alpha   90.00
_cell.angle_beta   90.00
_cell.angle_gamma   90.00
#
_symmetry.space_group_name_H-M   'P 1'
#
loop_
_entity.id
_entity.type
_entity.pdbx_description
1 polymer ?
#
loop_
_entity_poly.entity_id
_entity_poly.type
_entity_poly.pdbx_seq_one_letter_code
_entity_poly.pdbx_strand_id
1 'polypeptide(L)'
;MINNYKPKYLLYLSIFGSIIVSCNKKTETISDKKPERIISFSNKKPVVSAKDSISGTYISKAEDCNISLTISKDKKDYKYTFTTQNRSLKGKAIFSKSSSGEKYISLEGIQWDEYEGDISNEDDTDSDNSKDLEIPVGIDALYVKDTLTIQNYGNAMNSYTKISECGLKYIQLIKANSKK
;
A
#
# COMPACT_ATOMS: atom_id res chain seq x y z
N MET A 1 -44.34 46.49 -6.78
CA MET A 1 -43.33 46.23 -7.82
C MET A 1 -43.00 44.76 -7.77
N ILE A 2 -43.33 44.06 -8.85
CA ILE A 2 -43.12 42.61 -9.05
C ILE A 2 -41.71 42.45 -9.61
N ASN A 3 -40.94 41.49 -9.11
CA ASN A 3 -40.01 40.78 -9.96
C ASN A 3 -39.93 39.31 -9.56
N ASN A 4 -40.71 38.52 -10.29
CA ASN A 4 -40.62 37.08 -10.37
C ASN A 4 -39.44 36.72 -11.29
N TYR A 5 -38.54 35.85 -10.83
CA TYR A 5 -37.63 35.17 -11.76
C TYR A 5 -37.57 33.68 -11.39
N LYS A 6 -38.30 32.86 -12.16
CA LYS A 6 -38.19 31.41 -12.17
C LYS A 6 -37.33 31.01 -13.38
N PRO A 7 -36.20 30.31 -13.20
CA PRO A 7 -35.55 29.64 -14.31
C PRO A 7 -36.27 28.32 -14.64
N LYS A 8 -36.65 28.18 -15.91
CA LYS A 8 -37.30 27.00 -16.50
C LYS A 8 -36.27 25.88 -16.71
N TYR A 9 -36.70 24.66 -16.42
CA TYR A 9 -36.06 23.41 -16.85
C TYR A 9 -35.79 23.44 -18.37
N LEU A 10 -34.56 23.13 -18.77
CA LEU A 10 -34.26 22.66 -20.11
C LEU A 10 -33.54 21.31 -20.01
N LEU A 11 -34.30 20.28 -20.34
CA LEU A 11 -33.94 18.87 -20.32
C LEU A 11 -33.29 18.58 -21.68
N TYR A 12 -31.96 18.58 -21.75
CA TYR A 12 -31.24 18.22 -22.98
C TYR A 12 -30.96 16.72 -23.00
N LEU A 13 -31.84 16.00 -23.69
CA LEU A 13 -31.71 14.59 -24.04
C LEU A 13 -30.78 14.50 -25.27
N SER A 14 -29.49 14.25 -25.06
CA SER A 14 -28.56 13.96 -26.16
C SER A 14 -28.32 12.45 -26.23
N ILE A 15 -29.12 11.80 -27.06
CA ILE A 15 -28.91 10.43 -27.52
C ILE A 15 -27.86 10.52 -28.64
N PHE A 16 -26.61 10.18 -28.35
CA PHE A 16 -25.63 9.86 -29.40
C PHE A 16 -25.43 8.35 -29.44
N GLY A 17 -25.83 7.79 -30.59
CA GLY A 17 -25.94 6.37 -30.83
C GLY A 17 -24.62 5.64 -31.00
N SER A 18 -24.74 4.33 -30.83
CA SER A 18 -23.76 3.28 -30.97
C SER A 18 -22.92 3.35 -32.25
N ILE A 19 -21.60 3.17 -32.08
CA ILE A 19 -20.77 2.51 -33.11
C ILE A 19 -20.06 1.35 -32.43
N ILE A 20 -20.69 0.19 -32.48
CA ILE A 20 -20.06 -1.11 -32.25
C ILE A 20 -19.21 -1.43 -33.48
N VAL A 21 -17.90 -1.23 -33.39
CA VAL A 21 -16.97 -1.81 -34.37
C VAL A 21 -16.68 -3.24 -33.92
N SER A 22 -17.38 -4.19 -34.55
CA SER A 22 -17.06 -5.61 -34.54
C SER A 22 -15.83 -5.85 -35.43
N CYS A 23 -14.83 -6.55 -34.89
CA CYS A 23 -13.82 -7.21 -35.70
C CYS A 23 -13.74 -8.68 -35.25
N ASN A 24 -14.49 -9.53 -35.94
CA ASN A 24 -14.42 -10.98 -35.82
C ASN A 24 -13.57 -11.50 -36.99
N LYS A 25 -12.35 -11.96 -36.72
CA LYS A 25 -11.62 -12.86 -37.62
C LYS A 25 -11.08 -14.03 -36.80
N LYS A 26 -11.89 -15.08 -36.77
CA LYS A 26 -11.45 -16.45 -36.48
C LYS A 26 -10.67 -16.95 -37.70
N THR A 27 -9.46 -17.45 -37.50
CA THR A 27 -8.91 -18.54 -38.31
C THR A 27 -7.97 -19.35 -37.43
N GLU A 28 -8.45 -20.53 -37.07
CA GLU A 28 -7.65 -21.67 -36.65
C GLU A 28 -6.81 -22.13 -37.85
N THR A 29 -5.54 -22.47 -37.64
CA THR A 29 -5.01 -23.76 -38.14
C THR A 29 -3.70 -24.13 -37.48
N ILE A 30 -3.70 -25.40 -37.10
CA ILE A 30 -2.63 -26.26 -36.60
C ILE A 30 -1.53 -26.40 -37.65
N SER A 31 -0.27 -26.46 -37.22
CA SER A 31 0.72 -27.32 -37.87
C SER A 31 1.68 -27.86 -36.82
N ASP A 32 1.39 -29.08 -36.39
CA ASP A 32 2.37 -30.01 -35.84
C ASP A 32 3.59 -30.11 -36.77
N LYS A 33 4.79 -29.92 -36.22
CA LYS A 33 6.00 -30.67 -36.61
C LYS A 33 6.93 -30.83 -35.40
N LYS A 34 6.92 -32.04 -34.84
CA LYS A 34 8.02 -32.69 -34.11
C LYS A 34 9.05 -33.14 -35.16
N PRO A 35 10.35 -32.85 -35.01
CA PRO A 35 11.32 -33.83 -34.49
C PRO A 35 12.36 -33.17 -33.55
N GLU A 36 12.62 -33.74 -32.37
CA GLU A 36 13.74 -34.64 -32.08
C GLU A 36 14.81 -33.93 -31.22
N ARG A 37 15.34 -34.67 -30.25
CA ARG A 37 16.13 -34.17 -29.12
C ARG A 37 17.50 -33.67 -29.60
N ILE A 38 17.85 -32.44 -29.19
CA ILE A 38 19.24 -32.08 -28.95
C ILE A 38 19.33 -31.60 -27.50
N ILE A 39 20.02 -32.40 -26.70
CA ILE A 39 20.42 -32.06 -25.34
C ILE A 39 21.46 -30.96 -25.46
N SER A 40 21.06 -29.72 -25.18
CA SER A 40 21.99 -28.61 -24.90
C SER A 40 21.89 -28.29 -23.42
N PHE A 41 22.87 -28.80 -22.67
CA PHE A 41 23.17 -28.36 -21.31
C PHE A 41 23.70 -26.92 -21.39
N SER A 42 22.79 -25.95 -21.42
CA SER A 42 23.11 -24.58 -21.07
C SER A 42 22.62 -24.36 -19.66
N ASN A 43 23.56 -24.20 -18.73
CA ASN A 43 23.32 -23.75 -17.37
C ASN A 43 22.66 -22.35 -17.41
N LYS A 44 21.35 -22.31 -17.68
CA LYS A 44 20.52 -21.17 -17.35
C LYS A 44 20.39 -21.15 -15.85
N LYS A 45 21.31 -20.40 -15.22
CA LYS A 45 21.11 -19.79 -13.91
C LYS A 45 19.64 -19.36 -13.84
N PRO A 46 18.88 -19.74 -12.80
CA PRO A 46 17.47 -19.42 -12.74
C PRO A 46 17.38 -17.90 -12.76
N VAL A 47 16.83 -17.37 -13.85
CA VAL A 47 16.36 -15.99 -13.92
C VAL A 47 15.15 -15.97 -13.00
N VAL A 48 15.42 -15.82 -11.71
CA VAL A 48 14.41 -15.51 -10.69
C VAL A 48 13.78 -14.21 -11.18
N SER A 49 12.49 -14.28 -11.50
CA SER A 49 11.68 -13.16 -11.95
C SER A 49 11.73 -12.02 -10.93
N ALA A 50 12.57 -11.03 -11.20
CA ALA A 50 12.82 -9.86 -10.37
C ALA A 50 11.68 -8.81 -10.43
N LYS A 51 10.40 -9.24 -10.51
CA LYS A 51 9.27 -8.33 -10.74
C LYS A 51 8.25 -8.18 -9.61
N ASP A 52 8.33 -9.00 -8.55
CA ASP A 52 7.40 -8.92 -7.40
C ASP A 52 8.09 -9.12 -6.04
N SER A 53 9.38 -8.79 -5.94
CA SER A 53 10.06 -8.81 -4.63
C SER A 53 9.86 -7.48 -3.90
N ILE A 54 9.27 -7.55 -2.70
CA ILE A 54 9.18 -6.41 -1.77
C ILE A 54 10.54 -6.01 -1.18
N SER A 55 11.60 -6.79 -1.42
CA SER A 55 12.94 -6.43 -0.98
C SER A 55 13.44 -5.15 -1.65
N GLY A 56 14.12 -4.32 -0.88
CA GLY A 56 14.67 -3.04 -1.29
C GLY A 56 14.72 -2.05 -0.14
N THR A 57 15.33 -0.89 -0.40
CA THR A 57 15.32 0.25 0.51
C THR A 57 14.26 1.23 0.06
N TYR A 58 13.39 1.65 0.95
CA TYR A 58 12.32 2.61 0.74
C TYR A 58 12.61 3.84 1.56
N ILE A 59 12.51 5.02 0.96
CA ILE A 59 12.91 6.28 1.59
C ILE A 59 11.78 7.29 1.42
N SER A 60 11.49 8.04 2.47
CA SER A 60 10.64 9.23 2.41
C SER A 60 11.34 10.35 1.64
N LYS A 61 10.59 11.11 0.83
CA LYS A 61 11.11 12.30 0.15
C LYS A 61 10.67 13.61 0.81
N ALA A 62 9.89 13.54 1.88
CA ALA A 62 9.44 14.72 2.60
C ALA A 62 10.56 15.28 3.48
N GLU A 63 10.78 16.59 3.43
CA GLU A 63 11.92 17.28 4.05
C GLU A 63 11.96 17.07 5.57
N ASP A 64 10.81 17.14 6.25
CA ASP A 64 10.70 17.01 7.70
C ASP A 64 10.33 15.59 8.17
N CYS A 65 10.45 14.59 7.29
CA CYS A 65 10.10 13.21 7.59
C CYS A 65 11.14 12.26 7.03
N ASN A 66 12.28 12.19 7.71
CA ASN A 66 13.42 11.36 7.33
C ASN A 66 13.24 9.92 7.82
N ILE A 67 12.58 9.11 7.00
CA ILE A 67 12.32 7.69 7.26
C ILE A 67 12.98 6.84 6.16
N SER A 68 13.68 5.79 6.59
CA SER A 68 14.22 4.75 5.73
C SER A 68 13.78 3.38 6.21
N LEU A 69 13.32 2.53 5.29
CA LEU A 69 12.93 1.16 5.54
C LEU A 69 13.66 0.27 4.56
N THR A 70 14.52 -0.62 5.05
CA THR A 70 15.17 -1.64 4.20
C THR A 70 14.56 -2.99 4.48
N ILE A 71 13.95 -3.60 3.47
CA ILE A 71 13.41 -4.96 3.53
C ILE A 71 14.36 -5.90 2.79
N SER A 72 14.80 -6.95 3.46
CA SER A 72 15.62 -8.02 2.88
C SER A 72 14.94 -9.36 3.06
N LYS A 73 15.20 -10.28 2.13
CA LYS A 73 14.71 -11.65 2.22
C LYS A 73 15.83 -12.56 2.73
N ASP A 74 15.61 -13.20 3.86
CA ASP A 74 16.49 -14.22 4.41
C ASP A 74 15.80 -15.58 4.27
N LYS A 75 16.26 -16.38 3.31
CA LYS A 75 15.62 -17.65 2.91
C LYS A 75 14.15 -17.44 2.49
N LYS A 76 13.21 -17.73 3.40
CA LYS A 76 11.76 -17.65 3.16
C LYS A 76 11.12 -16.42 3.82
N ASP A 77 11.75 -15.84 4.84
CA ASP A 77 11.18 -14.76 5.62
C ASP A 77 11.71 -13.40 5.17
N TYR A 78 10.86 -12.38 5.22
CA TYR A 78 11.31 -11.00 5.05
C TYR A 78 11.62 -10.40 6.42
N LYS A 79 12.77 -9.75 6.50
CA LYS A 79 13.21 -8.97 7.65
C LYS A 79 13.32 -7.53 7.21
N TYR A 80 13.17 -6.59 8.15
CA TYR A 80 13.36 -5.20 7.86
C TYR A 80 14.29 -4.51 8.87
N THR A 81 14.85 -3.39 8.44
CA THR A 81 15.45 -2.36 9.30
C THR A 81 14.70 -1.07 9.03
N PHE A 82 14.11 -0.49 10.07
CA PHE A 82 13.37 0.77 10.05
C PHE A 82 14.17 1.81 10.80
N THR A 83 14.40 2.95 10.18
CA THR A 83 15.22 4.04 10.72
C THR A 83 14.49 5.35 10.54
N THR A 84 14.42 6.12 11.61
CA THR A 84 13.91 7.49 11.66
C THR A 84 14.97 8.40 12.26
N GLN A 85 14.61 9.65 12.59
CA GLN A 85 15.48 10.56 13.32
C GLN A 85 15.78 10.09 14.75
N ASN A 86 14.82 9.42 15.39
CA ASN A 86 14.88 9.12 16.82
C ASN A 86 15.14 7.64 17.12
N ARG A 87 14.81 6.74 16.19
CA ARG A 87 14.90 5.30 16.43
C ARG A 87 15.37 4.52 15.22
N SER A 88 16.04 3.41 15.51
CA SER A 88 16.39 2.40 14.53
C SER A 88 16.11 1.03 15.11
N LEU A 89 15.25 0.25 14.45
CA LEU A 89 14.85 -1.08 14.91
C LEU A 89 14.78 -2.08 13.77
N LYS A 90 14.75 -3.36 14.13
CA LYS A 90 14.64 -4.47 13.20
C LYS A 90 13.44 -5.32 13.56
N GLY A 91 12.80 -5.88 12.55
CA GLY A 91 11.65 -6.76 12.76
C GLY A 91 11.39 -7.65 11.56
N LYS A 92 10.26 -8.34 11.60
CA LYS A 92 9.77 -9.17 10.52
C LYS A 92 8.80 -8.37 9.65
N ALA A 93 8.92 -8.54 8.33
CA ALA A 93 7.97 -8.00 7.37
C ALA A 93 7.12 -9.14 6.81
N ILE A 94 5.80 -8.95 6.78
CA ILE A 94 4.86 -9.93 6.24
C ILE A 94 4.17 -9.32 5.04
N PHE A 95 4.32 -9.97 3.89
CA PHE A 95 3.58 -9.60 2.69
C PHE A 95 2.23 -10.31 2.67
N SER A 96 1.16 -9.57 2.44
CA SER A 96 -0.18 -10.10 2.27
C SER A 96 -0.89 -9.47 1.07
N LYS A 97 -1.95 -10.12 0.60
CA LYS A 97 -2.82 -9.61 -0.47
C LYS A 97 -4.27 -9.77 -0.03
N SER A 98 -5.05 -8.70 -0.10
CA SER A 98 -6.48 -8.74 0.22
C SER A 98 -7.27 -9.49 -0.86
N SER A 99 -8.54 -9.77 -0.58
CA SER A 99 -9.49 -10.34 -1.55
C SER A 99 -9.72 -9.43 -2.76
N SER A 100 -9.67 -8.10 -2.58
CA SER A 100 -9.73 -7.11 -3.67
C SER A 100 -8.45 -7.02 -4.49
N GLY A 101 -7.37 -7.64 -4.00
CA GLY A 101 -6.08 -7.74 -4.67
C GLY A 101 -5.09 -6.64 -4.31
N GLU A 102 -5.43 -5.77 -3.37
CA GLU A 102 -4.52 -4.82 -2.75
C GLU A 102 -3.42 -5.58 -2.01
N LYS A 103 -2.20 -5.06 -2.05
CA LYS A 103 -1.03 -5.68 -1.43
C LYS A 103 -0.65 -4.88 -0.19
N TYR A 104 -0.33 -5.57 0.90
CA TYR A 104 0.08 -4.94 2.15
C TYR A 104 1.40 -5.52 2.64
N ILE A 105 2.15 -4.70 3.38
CA ILE A 105 3.31 -5.13 4.16
C ILE A 105 3.04 -4.79 5.63
N SER A 106 2.96 -5.81 6.48
CA SER A 106 2.89 -5.65 7.93
C SER A 106 4.31 -5.66 8.51
N LEU A 107 4.67 -4.61 9.23
CA LEU A 107 5.95 -4.42 9.90
C LEU A 107 5.77 -4.68 11.39
N GLU A 108 6.15 -5.87 11.86
CA GLU A 108 5.99 -6.27 13.25
C GLU A 108 7.00 -5.54 14.16
N GLY A 109 6.60 -5.17 15.37
CA GLY A 109 7.51 -4.66 16.41
C GLY A 109 7.73 -3.15 16.43
N ILE A 110 7.01 -2.37 15.61
CA ILE A 110 7.03 -0.89 15.71
C ILE A 110 5.92 -0.44 16.66
N GLN A 111 6.26 -0.04 17.87
CA GLN A 111 5.32 0.55 18.80
C GLN A 111 4.90 1.95 18.32
N TRP A 112 3.60 2.26 18.44
CA TRP A 112 3.08 3.58 18.12
C TRP A 112 3.53 4.60 19.18
N ASP A 113 3.54 5.88 18.83
CA ASP A 113 4.01 6.92 19.75
C ASP A 113 2.85 7.43 20.62
N GLU A 114 1.63 7.49 20.07
CA GLU A 114 0.43 7.96 20.75
C GLU A 114 -0.77 7.07 20.38
N TYR A 115 -1.61 6.76 21.36
CA TYR A 115 -2.87 6.05 21.18
C TYR A 115 -3.84 6.43 22.31
N GLU A 116 -4.96 7.05 21.96
CA GLU A 116 -5.98 7.50 22.93
C GLU A 116 -7.19 6.55 23.01
N GLY A 117 -7.17 5.44 22.27
CA GLY A 117 -8.26 4.47 22.24
C GLY A 117 -9.35 4.81 21.23
N ASP A 118 -10.23 3.84 20.99
CA ASP A 118 -11.43 3.99 20.17
C ASP A 118 -12.59 4.45 21.07
N ILE A 119 -13.01 5.71 20.91
CA ILE A 119 -14.10 6.30 21.70
C ILE A 119 -15.46 6.19 20.99
N SER A 120 -15.56 5.39 19.92
CA SER A 120 -16.79 5.28 19.12
C SER A 120 -18.02 4.73 19.85
N ASN A 121 -17.82 4.05 20.99
CA ASN A 121 -18.88 3.43 21.78
C ASN A 121 -18.81 3.80 23.27
N GLU A 122 -18.21 4.94 23.63
CA GLU A 122 -18.22 5.39 25.02
C GLU A 122 -19.57 6.02 25.36
N ASP A 123 -20.31 5.40 26.27
CA ASP A 123 -21.48 5.99 26.91
C ASP A 123 -21.01 7.17 27.79
N ASP A 124 -21.75 8.28 27.80
CA ASP A 124 -21.43 9.54 28.52
C ASP A 124 -21.32 9.41 30.06
N THR A 125 -21.34 8.18 30.59
CA THR A 125 -21.29 7.87 32.02
C THR A 125 -20.03 7.07 32.30
N ASP A 126 -18.92 7.77 32.53
CA ASP A 126 -17.87 7.40 33.49
C ASP A 126 -16.77 8.47 33.46
N SER A 127 -16.92 9.48 34.33
CA SER A 127 -15.75 10.24 34.76
C SER A 127 -14.86 9.32 35.58
N ASP A 128 -13.57 9.31 35.28
CA ASP A 128 -12.52 8.66 36.08
C ASP A 128 -12.46 7.13 36.04
N ASN A 129 -12.21 6.57 34.85
CA ASN A 129 -11.39 5.37 34.75
C ASN A 129 -10.36 5.58 33.64
N SER A 130 -9.17 6.05 34.01
CA SER A 130 -7.98 5.99 33.15
C SER A 130 -7.71 4.52 32.83
N LYS A 131 -8.34 4.00 31.79
CA LYS A 131 -8.04 2.67 31.25
C LYS A 131 -6.56 2.72 30.89
N ASP A 132 -5.75 1.84 31.46
CA ASP A 132 -4.37 1.65 31.04
C ASP A 132 -4.41 1.14 29.59
N LEU A 133 -4.36 2.07 28.64
CA LEU A 133 -4.42 1.76 27.23
C LEU A 133 -3.09 1.16 26.79
N GLU A 134 -3.12 -0.11 26.37
CA GLU A 134 -1.96 -0.73 25.77
C GLU A 134 -1.68 -0.11 24.40
N ILE A 135 -0.46 0.43 24.23
CA ILE A 135 -0.04 1.04 22.97
C ILE A 135 0.14 -0.07 21.91
N PRO A 136 -0.52 0.04 20.75
CA PRO A 136 -0.40 -0.97 19.70
C PRO A 136 1.03 -1.12 19.17
N VAL A 137 1.34 -2.35 18.74
CA VAL A 137 2.65 -2.71 18.17
C VAL A 137 2.47 -3.30 16.78
N GLY A 138 3.17 -2.71 15.81
CA GLY A 138 3.14 -3.09 14.41
C GLY A 138 2.52 -2.01 13.54
N ILE A 139 2.99 -1.90 12.29
CA ILE A 139 2.49 -0.93 11.32
C ILE A 139 2.24 -1.62 9.99
N ASP A 140 1.04 -1.44 9.45
CA ASP A 140 0.70 -1.86 8.09
C ASP A 140 0.97 -0.74 7.07
N ALA A 141 1.48 -1.14 5.92
CA ALA A 141 1.71 -0.27 4.77
C ALA A 141 1.03 -0.84 3.52
N LEU A 142 0.24 0.00 2.83
CA LEU A 142 -0.28 -0.31 1.51
C LEU A 142 0.87 -0.29 0.50
N TYR A 143 1.01 -1.37 -0.29
CA TYR A 143 2.06 -1.51 -1.29
C TYR A 143 1.51 -1.42 -2.72
N VAL A 144 1.85 -0.33 -3.40
CA VAL A 144 1.47 -0.12 -4.81
C VAL A 144 2.71 0.19 -5.63
N LYS A 145 3.01 -0.69 -6.59
CA LYS A 145 4.21 -0.66 -7.45
C LYS A 145 5.49 -0.71 -6.62
N ASP A 146 6.03 0.46 -6.27
CA ASP A 146 7.28 0.65 -5.54
C ASP A 146 7.10 1.68 -4.40
N THR A 147 5.86 1.86 -3.94
CA THR A 147 5.51 2.83 -2.89
C THR A 147 4.79 2.13 -1.76
N LEU A 148 5.27 2.40 -0.54
CA LEU A 148 4.62 2.02 0.70
C LEU A 148 3.92 3.24 1.27
N THR A 149 2.63 3.12 1.55
CA THR A 149 1.84 4.18 2.19
C THR A 149 1.41 3.73 3.57
N ILE A 150 1.85 4.45 4.59
CA ILE A 150 1.48 4.23 5.99
C ILE A 150 0.53 5.35 6.40
N GLN A 151 -0.65 5.02 6.91
CA GLN A 151 -1.46 5.98 7.64
C GLN A 151 -0.85 6.19 9.02
N ASN A 152 -0.36 7.40 9.28
CA ASN A 152 0.35 7.74 10.51
C ASN A 152 -0.59 8.26 11.59
N TYR A 153 -1.64 8.99 11.19
CA TYR A 153 -2.58 9.64 12.09
C TYR A 153 -4.00 9.06 11.99
N GLY A 154 -4.63 8.97 13.15
CA GLY A 154 -6.02 8.63 13.33
C GLY A 154 -7.00 9.75 12.94
N ASN A 155 -8.22 9.65 13.46
CA ASN A 155 -9.25 10.69 13.34
C ASN A 155 -9.75 11.07 14.74
N ALA A 156 -10.68 12.01 14.84
CA ALA A 156 -11.16 12.51 16.13
C ALA A 156 -11.87 11.45 17.02
N MET A 157 -12.34 10.35 16.43
CA MET A 157 -12.99 9.25 17.17
C MET A 157 -12.04 8.10 17.50
N ASN A 158 -10.88 8.04 16.85
CA ASN A 158 -9.83 7.07 17.11
C ASN A 158 -8.50 7.77 16.85
N SER A 159 -8.02 8.44 17.90
CA SER A 159 -6.86 9.32 17.86
C SER A 159 -5.59 8.51 18.15
N TYR A 160 -4.65 8.59 17.22
CA TYR A 160 -3.36 7.92 17.31
C TYR A 160 -2.32 8.61 16.45
N THR A 161 -1.06 8.41 16.83
CA THR A 161 0.13 8.79 16.06
C THR A 161 1.11 7.63 16.07
N LYS A 162 1.40 7.03 14.91
CA LYS A 162 2.32 5.88 14.85
C LYS A 162 3.79 6.28 14.94
N ILE A 163 4.15 7.39 14.29
CA ILE A 163 5.50 7.92 14.13
C ILE A 163 5.41 9.45 14.29
N SER A 164 5.50 9.93 15.53
CA SER A 164 5.40 11.34 15.95
C SER A 164 6.51 12.22 15.36
N GLU A 165 7.69 11.65 15.10
CA GLU A 165 8.78 12.32 14.39
C GLU A 165 8.53 12.55 12.89
N CYS A 166 7.32 12.25 12.40
CA CYS A 166 6.88 12.58 11.07
C CYS A 166 5.47 13.18 11.09
N GLY A 167 5.35 14.48 10.88
CA GLY A 167 4.08 15.22 10.93
C GLY A 167 3.07 14.93 9.81
N LEU A 168 3.30 13.93 8.96
CA LEU A 168 2.45 13.64 7.81
C LEU A 168 1.32 12.68 8.15
N LYS A 169 0.07 13.01 7.74
CA LYS A 169 -1.08 12.08 7.82
C LYS A 169 -0.80 10.73 7.16
N TYR A 170 -0.19 10.77 5.98
CA TYR A 170 0.20 9.60 5.21
C TYR A 170 1.69 9.69 4.89
N ILE A 171 2.45 8.71 5.34
CA ILE A 171 3.88 8.59 5.06
C ILE A 171 4.04 7.76 3.80
N GLN A 172 4.67 8.33 2.78
CA GLN A 172 5.01 7.62 1.56
C GLN A 172 6.50 7.29 1.54
N LEU A 173 6.83 6.01 1.50
CA LEU A 173 8.19 5.52 1.31
C LEU A 173 8.31 4.96 -0.09
N ILE A 174 9.19 5.56 -0.89
CA ILE A 174 9.40 5.17 -2.29
C ILE A 174 10.65 4.33 -2.37
N LYS A 175 10.57 3.19 -3.05
CA LYS A 175 11.72 2.31 -3.29
C LYS A 175 12.82 3.11 -3.98
N ALA A 176 13.98 3.17 -3.35
CA ALA A 176 15.17 3.71 -3.96
C ALA A 176 15.51 2.82 -5.16
N ASN A 177 15.51 3.41 -6.36
CA ASN A 177 16.01 2.71 -7.53
C ASN A 177 17.47 2.36 -7.26
N SER A 178 17.80 1.06 -7.29
CA SER A 178 19.18 0.64 -7.43
C SER A 178 19.67 1.19 -8.77
N LYS A 179 20.36 2.33 -8.74
CA LYS A 179 21.16 2.77 -9.88
C LYS A 179 22.12 1.62 -10.17
N LYS A 180 21.89 0.99 -11.32
CA LYS A 180 22.66 -0.13 -11.84
C LYS A 180 23.95 0.40 -12.45
#